data_AF-A0A919L7W9-F1
#
_entry.id   AF-A0A919L7W9-F1
#
_cell.length_a   1.000
_cell.length_b   1.000
_cell.length_c   1.000
_cell.angle_alpha   90.00
_cell.angle_beta   90.00
_cell.angle_gamma   90.00
#
_symmetry.space_group_name_H-M   'P 1'
#
loop_
_entity.id
_entity.type
_entity.pdbx_description
1 polymer ?
#
loop_
_entity_poly.entity_id
_entity_poly.type
_entity_poly.pdbx_seq_one_letter_code
_entity_poly.pdbx_strand_id
1 'polypeptide(L)' 'MNTTPLPRLPRRTRTVSSPWTPPGGWPRPTPAMLRAMEAALVEWAA' A
#
# COMPACT_ATOMS: atom_id res chain seq x y z
N MET A 1 -0.46 45.06 20.39
CA MET A 1 -0.47 43.85 19.54
C MET A 1 -1.37 42.84 20.23
N ASN A 2 -2.51 42.49 19.63
CA ASN A 2 -3.52 41.63 20.28
C ASN A 2 -3.56 40.29 19.53
N THR A 3 -2.86 39.28 20.03
CA THR A 3 -2.85 37.92 19.46
C THR A 3 -4.06 37.17 19.96
N THR A 4 -5.15 37.20 19.19
CA THR A 4 -6.34 36.39 19.47
C THR A 4 -6.03 34.92 19.10
N PRO A 5 -6.09 33.96 20.04
CA PRO A 5 -5.85 32.57 19.73
C PRO A 5 -7.02 32.01 18.91
N LEU A 6 -6.75 31.56 17.69
CA LEU A 6 -7.75 30.89 16.85
C LEU A 6 -8.13 29.53 17.44
N PRO A 7 -9.42 29.15 17.42
CA PRO A 7 -9.86 27.85 17.90
C PRO A 7 -9.26 26.74 17.01
N ARG A 8 -8.56 25.78 17.64
CA ARG A 8 -7.96 24.64 16.91
C ARG A 8 -9.03 23.61 16.59
N LEU A 9 -9.18 23.28 15.31
CA LEU A 9 -10.06 22.21 14.87
C LEU A 9 -9.65 20.85 15.47
N PRO A 10 -10.62 19.98 15.82
CA PRO A 10 -10.33 18.63 16.28
C PRO A 10 -9.51 17.88 15.24
N ARG A 11 -8.37 17.32 15.66
CA ARG A 11 -7.50 16.54 14.77
C ARG A 11 -8.22 15.23 14.45
N ARG A 12 -8.70 15.11 13.21
CA ARG A 12 -9.41 13.92 12.72
C ARG A 12 -8.47 12.72 12.79
N THR A 13 -8.77 11.76 13.66
CA THR A 13 -8.03 10.50 13.76
C THR A 13 -8.19 9.76 12.43
N ARG A 14 -7.11 9.66 11.64
CA ARG A 14 -7.12 8.88 10.40
C ARG A 14 -7.06 7.41 10.81
N THR A 15 -8.18 6.72 10.71
CA THR A 15 -8.21 5.25 10.86
C THR A 15 -7.34 4.68 9.75
N VAL A 16 -6.16 4.17 10.11
CA VAL A 16 -5.34 3.43 9.15
C VAL A 16 -6.09 2.12 8.91
N SER A 17 -6.54 1.90 7.68
CA SER A 17 -7.12 0.61 7.28
C SER A 17 -6.07 -0.45 7.61
N SER A 18 -6.39 -1.34 8.55
CA SER A 18 -5.53 -2.50 8.82
C SER A 18 -5.33 -3.22 7.48
N PRO A 19 -4.08 -3.51 7.07
CA PRO A 19 -3.85 -4.22 5.81
C PRO A 19 -4.51 -5.59 5.94
N TRP A 20 -5.59 -5.78 5.19
CA TRP A 20 -6.23 -7.09 5.13
C TRP A 20 -5.20 -8.07 4.58
N THR A 21 -4.82 -9.04 5.41
CA THR A 21 -4.01 -10.19 4.99
C THR A 21 -4.94 -11.39 4.99
N PRO A 22 -5.00 -12.17 3.90
CA PRO A 22 -5.81 -13.38 3.89
C PRO A 22 -5.34 -14.32 5.01
N PRO A 23 -6.26 -15.05 5.67
CA PRO A 23 -5.86 -16.12 6.59
C PRO A 23 -4.96 -17.11 5.84
N GLY A 24 -3.74 -17.31 6.33
CA GLY A 24 -2.70 -18.12 5.66
C GLY A 24 -1.59 -17.32 4.97
N GLY A 25 -1.72 -15.98 4.88
CA GLY A 25 -0.71 -15.12 4.24
C GLY A 25 -0.70 -15.23 2.71
N TRP A 26 0.21 -14.50 2.08
CA TRP A 26 0.40 -14.60 0.63
C TRP A 26 1.27 -15.82 0.30
N PRO A 27 0.87 -16.67 -0.65
CA PRO A 27 1.75 -17.73 -1.12
C PRO A 27 3.02 -17.10 -1.71
N ARG A 28 4.17 -17.68 -1.39
CA ARG A 28 5.42 -17.28 -2.06
C ARG A 28 5.34 -17.71 -3.53
N PRO A 29 5.65 -16.82 -4.48
CA PRO A 29 5.67 -17.18 -5.89
C PRO A 29 6.73 -18.26 -6.14
N THR A 30 6.39 -19.24 -6.98
CA THR A 30 7.32 -20.29 -7.36
C THR A 30 8.37 -19.76 -8.34
N PRO A 31 9.56 -20.38 -8.43
CA PRO A 31 10.57 -19.98 -9.42
C PRO A 31 10.04 -20.01 -10.86
N ALA A 32 9.17 -20.96 -11.21
CA ALA A 32 8.55 -21.05 -12.52
C ALA A 32 7.65 -19.85 -12.82
N MET A 33 6.85 -19.41 -11.84
CA MET A 33 5.98 -18.25 -11.98
C MET A 33 6.80 -16.96 -12.18
N LEU A 34 7.90 -16.80 -11.45
CA LEU A 34 8.79 -15.65 -11.61
C LEU A 34 9.42 -15.60 -13.02
N ARG A 35 9.86 -16.75 -13.55
CA ARG A 35 10.38 -16.84 -14.93
C ARG A 35 9.33 -16.52 -15.98
N ALA A 36 8.10 -16.98 -15.79
CA ALA A 36 7.00 -16.65 -16.69
C ALA A 36 6.65 -15.15 -16.68
N MET A 37 6.64 -14.52 -15.51
CA MET A 37 6.43 -13.07 -15.39
C MET A 37 7.57 -12.28 -16.04
N GLU A 38 8.82 -12.69 -15.84
CA GLU A 38 9.99 -12.09 -16.47
C GLU A 38 9.88 -12.16 -18.01
N ALA A 39 9.53 -13.33 -18.55
CA ALA A 39 9.34 -13.51 -20.00
C ALA A 39 8.20 -12.63 -20.55
N ALA A 40 7.06 -12.58 -19.87
CA ALA A 40 5.93 -11.76 -20.29
C ALA A 40 6.25 -10.26 -20.27
N LEU A 41 7.04 -9.80 -19.29
CA LEU A 41 7.51 -8.41 -19.23
C LEU A 41 8.47 -8.08 -20.37
N VAL A 42 9.37 -9.01 -20.72
CA VAL A 42 10.28 -8.85 -21.87
C VAL A 42 9.49 -8.77 -23.17
N GLU A 43 8.49 -9.64 -23.36
CA GLU A 43 7.63 -9.64 -24.54
C GLU A 43 6.84 -8.33 -24.66
N TRP A 44 6.28 -7.83 -23.55
CA TRP A 44 5.52 -6.59 -23.56
C TRP A 44 6.39 -5.34 -23.81
N ALA A 45 7.68 -5.40 -23.49
CA ALA A 45 8.61 -4.30 -23.70
C ALA A 45 9.18 -4.21 -25.13
N ALA A 46 8.91 -5.19 -25.99
CA ALA A 46 9.36 -5.26 -27.38
C ALA A 46 8.41 -4.51 -28.34
#